data_AF-A0A7C1A7T0-F1
#
_entry.id   AF-A0A7C1A7T0-F1
#
_cell.length_a   1.000
_cell.length_b   1.000
_cell.length_c   1.000
_cell.angle_alpha   90.00
_cell.angle_beta   90.00
_cell.angle_gamma   90.00
#
_symmetry.space_group_name_H-M   'P 1'
#
loop_
_entity.id
_entity.type
_entity.pdbx_description
1 polymer ?
#
loop_
_entity_poly.entity_id
_entity_poly.type
_entity_poly.pdbx_seq_one_letter_code
_entity_poly.pdbx_strand_id
1 'polypeptide(L)'
;MKLKPLALGVAAGVLWGGCVFLTTLLSVYAGYGTAFLEALPQSFYPGYKITLTGSFIGLGYGLIDGFIFGLIFAWIYNKAAKV
;
A
#
# COMPACT_ATOMS: atom_id res chain seq x y z
N MET A 1 -24.76 -4.92 2.14
CA MET A 1 -24.14 -3.76 2.84
C MET A 1 -23.47 -2.89 1.78
N LYS A 2 -23.58 -1.56 1.85
CA LYS A 2 -22.93 -0.67 0.87
C LYS A 2 -21.58 -0.20 1.41
N LEU A 3 -20.49 -0.44 0.67
CA LEU A 3 -19.18 0.06 1.05
C LEU A 3 -19.10 1.56 0.78
N LYS A 4 -18.55 2.32 1.72
CA LYS A 4 -18.27 3.75 1.54
C LYS A 4 -16.89 3.89 0.86
N PRO A 5 -16.80 4.32 -0.41
CA PRO A 5 -15.54 4.29 -1.14
C PRO A 5 -14.42 5.07 -0.46
N LEU A 6 -14.68 6.30 0.00
CA LEU A 6 -13.67 7.11 0.68
C LEU A 6 -13.15 6.44 1.96
N ALA A 7 -14.05 5.88 2.78
CA ALA A 7 -13.65 5.22 4.01
C ALA A 7 -12.81 3.95 3.72
N LEU A 8 -13.19 3.17 2.71
CA LEU A 8 -12.42 1.99 2.30
C LEU A 8 -11.08 2.38 1.70
N GLY A 9 -11.04 3.40 0.85
CA GLY A 9 -9.81 3.95 0.28
C GLY A 9 -8.85 4.38 1.39
N VAL A 10 -9.28 5.20 2.34
CA VAL A 10 -8.41 5.66 3.44
C VAL A 10 -7.88 4.47 4.24
N ALA A 11 -8.74 3.51 4.60
CA ALA A 11 -8.31 2.33 5.34
C ALA A 11 -7.29 1.48 4.56
N ALA A 12 -7.54 1.24 3.28
CA ALA A 12 -6.66 0.46 2.41
C ALA A 12 -5.32 1.17 2.15
N GLY A 13 -5.35 2.49 1.94
CA GLY A 13 -4.15 3.32 1.78
C GLY A 13 -3.28 3.27 3.03
N VAL A 14 -3.86 3.55 4.20
CA VAL A 14 -3.13 3.50 5.49
C VAL A 14 -2.55 2.11 5.75
N LEU A 15 -3.32 1.06 5.48
CA LEU A 15 -2.86 -0.31 5.66
C LEU A 15 -1.70 -0.64 4.73
N TRP A 16 -1.84 -0.38 3.42
CA TRP A 16 -0.81 -0.72 2.45
C TRP A 16 0.46 0.11 2.62
N GLY A 17 0.32 1.44 2.72
CA GLY A 17 1.44 2.34 2.98
C GLY A 17 2.14 2.01 4.29
N GLY A 18 1.38 1.72 5.35
CA GLY A 18 1.93 1.29 6.64
C GLY A 18 2.68 -0.04 6.55
N CYS A 19 2.15 -1.02 5.82
CA CYS A 19 2.82 -2.29 5.59
C CYS A 19 4.15 -2.10 4.85
N VAL A 20 4.17 -1.34 3.75
CA VAL A 20 5.42 -1.07 3.01
C VAL A 20 6.42 -0.33 3.89
N PHE A 21 5.99 0.71 4.61
CA PHE A 21 6.84 1.48 5.53
C PHE A 21 7.48 0.60 6.60
N LEU A 22 6.67 -0.12 7.38
CA LEU A 22 7.15 -0.96 8.49
C LEU A 22 8.02 -2.11 7.98
N THR A 23 7.63 -2.75 6.88
CA THR A 23 8.43 -3.84 6.29
C THR A 23 9.78 -3.29 5.80
N THR A 24 9.82 -2.08 5.22
CA THR A 24 11.08 -1.44 4.83
C THR A 24 11.99 -1.22 6.04
N LEU A 25 11.46 -0.68 7.14
CA LEU A 25 12.23 -0.50 8.37
C LEU A 25 12.76 -1.83 8.92
N LEU A 26 11.90 -2.86 8.99
CA LEU A 26 12.30 -4.19 9.45
C LEU A 26 13.34 -4.84 8.53
N SER A 27 13.23 -4.62 7.21
CA SER A 27 14.20 -5.10 6.25
C SER A 27 15.57 -4.43 6.43
N VAL A 28 15.59 -3.11 6.67
CA VAL A 28 16.84 -2.36 6.91
C VAL A 28 17.61 -2.89 8.11
N TYR A 29 16.93 -3.24 9.21
CA TYR A 29 17.61 -3.66 10.45
C TYR A 29 17.75 -5.18 10.63
N ALA A 30 16.85 -5.97 10.05
CA ALA A 30 16.77 -7.41 10.29
C ALA A 30 16.68 -8.25 9.01
N GLY A 31 16.69 -7.64 7.82
CA GLY A 31 16.52 -8.34 6.54
C GLY A 31 15.12 -8.97 6.34
N TYR A 32 14.17 -8.65 7.22
CA TYR A 32 12.81 -9.19 7.16
C TYR A 32 12.06 -8.65 5.95
N GLY A 33 11.43 -9.53 5.17
CA GLY A 33 10.57 -9.13 4.06
C GLY A 33 11.31 -8.54 2.85
N THR A 34 12.65 -8.62 2.78
CA THR A 34 13.45 -8.07 1.67
C THR A 34 12.97 -8.55 0.31
N ALA A 35 12.78 -9.86 0.13
CA ALA A 35 12.30 -10.42 -1.14
C ALA A 35 10.92 -9.87 -1.56
N PHE A 36 10.03 -9.60 -0.60
CA PHE A 36 8.74 -8.98 -0.87
C PHE A 36 8.91 -7.52 -1.33
N LEU A 37 9.79 -6.76 -0.66
CA LEU A 37 10.08 -5.37 -1.01
C LEU A 37 10.75 -5.24 -2.39
N GLU A 38 11.64 -6.17 -2.72
CA GLU A 38 12.32 -6.23 -4.02
C GLU A 38 11.35 -6.59 -5.15
N ALA A 39 10.50 -7.60 -4.93
CA ALA A 39 9.56 -8.07 -5.94
C ALA A 39 8.43 -7.09 -6.22
N LEU A 40 7.96 -6.36 -5.19
CA LEU A 40 6.80 -5.47 -5.31
C LEU A 40 7.22 -3.98 -5.26
N PRO A 41 7.38 -3.30 -4.11
CA PRO A 41 7.73 -1.89 -4.07
C PRO A 41 8.88 -1.48 -5.00
N GLN A 42 10.00 -2.21 -4.97
CA GLN A 42 11.17 -1.84 -5.76
C GLN A 42 11.00 -2.07 -7.26
N SER A 43 10.09 -2.95 -7.68
CA SER A 43 9.86 -3.22 -9.10
C SER A 43 8.99 -2.16 -9.77
N PHE A 44 8.14 -1.44 -9.02
CA PHE A 44 7.21 -0.45 -9.60
C PHE A 44 7.10 0.90 -8.88
N TYR A 45 7.84 1.16 -7.79
CA TYR A 45 7.94 2.50 -7.19
C TYR A 45 9.23 3.22 -7.60
N PRO A 46 9.16 4.18 -8.54
CA PRO A 46 10.32 4.95 -8.95
C PRO A 46 10.98 5.65 -7.76
N GLY A 47 12.30 5.45 -7.61
CA GLY A 47 13.10 6.06 -6.55
C GLY A 47 13.02 5.34 -5.20
N TYR A 48 12.19 4.30 -5.05
CA TYR A 48 12.18 3.47 -3.86
C TYR A 48 13.45 2.60 -3.80
N LYS A 49 14.05 2.53 -2.61
CA LYS A 49 15.13 1.61 -2.25
C LYS A 49 14.91 1.15 -0.82
N ILE A 50 15.35 -0.06 -0.49
CA ILE A 50 15.28 -0.60 0.87
C ILE A 50 16.28 0.14 1.78
N THR A 51 15.85 1.29 2.28
CA THR A 51 16.64 2.23 3.09
C THR A 51 15.70 2.97 4.05
N LEU A 52 16.25 3.61 5.08
CA LEU A 52 15.45 4.41 6.02
C LEU A 52 14.68 5.53 5.32
N THR A 53 15.32 6.28 4.42
CA THR A 53 14.66 7.33 3.64
C THR A 53 13.69 6.76 2.60
N GLY A 54 14.04 5.62 1.98
CA GLY A 54 13.17 4.91 1.07
C GLY A 54 11.87 4.40 1.70
N SER A 55 11.84 4.14 3.01
CA SER A 55 10.60 3.79 3.72
C SER A 55 9.52 4.87 3.57
N PHE A 56 9.89 6.15 3.61
CA PHE A 56 8.95 7.27 3.43
C PHE A 56 8.47 7.39 1.97
N ILE A 57 9.32 7.05 1.00
CA ILE A 57 8.93 6.96 -0.41
C ILE A 57 7.90 5.83 -0.57
N GLY A 58 8.18 4.66 0.00
CA GLY A 58 7.26 3.52 0.00
C GLY A 58 5.94 3.81 0.72
N LEU A 59 5.97 4.55 1.82
CA LEU A 59 4.78 5.03 2.52
C LEU A 59 3.93 5.91 1.61
N GLY A 60 4.53 6.89 0.93
CA GLY A 60 3.83 7.80 0.03
C GLY A 60 3.14 7.07 -1.12
N TYR A 61 3.88 6.23 -1.84
CA TYR A 61 3.30 5.43 -2.92
C TYR A 61 2.24 4.45 -2.39
N GLY A 62 2.52 3.75 -1.29
CA GLY A 62 1.57 2.78 -0.73
C GLY A 62 0.27 3.42 -0.21
N LEU A 63 0.33 4.64 0.33
CA LEU A 63 -0.87 5.41 0.69
C LEU A 63 -1.73 5.70 -0.54
N ILE A 64 -1.12 6.16 -1.63
CA ILE A 64 -1.80 6.52 -2.88
C ILE A 64 -2.39 5.26 -3.54
N ASP A 65 -1.59 4.22 -3.71
CA ASP A 65 -1.99 2.98 -4.36
C ASP A 65 -3.11 2.31 -3.57
N GLY A 66 -2.91 2.10 -2.26
CA GLY A 66 -3.91 1.46 -1.42
C GLY A 66 -5.21 2.26 -1.39
N PHE A 67 -5.13 3.60 -1.42
CA PHE A 67 -6.32 4.46 -1.52
C PHE A 67 -7.07 4.27 -2.83
N ILE A 68 -6.36 4.31 -3.96
CA ILE A 68 -6.95 4.12 -5.30
C ILE A 68 -7.55 2.72 -5.43
N PHE A 69 -6.83 1.67 -5.03
CA PHE A 69 -7.34 0.30 -5.08
C PHE A 69 -8.52 0.10 -4.13
N GLY A 70 -8.52 0.71 -2.95
CA GLY A 70 -9.67 0.68 -2.04
C GLY A 70 -10.90 1.38 -2.61
N LEU A 71 -10.72 2.53 -3.29
CA LEU A 71 -11.82 3.21 -4.01
C LEU A 71 -12.40 2.32 -5.12
N ILE A 72 -11.51 1.76 -5.95
CA ILE A 72 -11.90 0.88 -7.06
C ILE A 72 -12.60 -0.35 -6.52
N PHE A 73 -12.07 -0.98 -5.46
CA PHE A 73 -12.68 -2.14 -4.83
C PHE A 73 -14.09 -1.84 -4.33
N ALA A 74 -14.29 -0.73 -3.60
CA ALA A 74 -15.62 -0.35 -3.13
C ALA A 74 -16.59 -0.12 -4.28
N TRP A 75 -16.14 0.52 -5.36
CA TRP A 75 -16.95 0.76 -6.55
C TRP A 75 -17.35 -0.55 -7.24
N ILE A 76 -16.39 -1.45 -7.50
CA ILE A 76 -16.64 -2.77 -8.10
C ILE A 76 -17.62 -3.56 -7.24
N TYR A 77 -17.36 -3.64 -5.93
CA TYR A 77 -18.20 -4.36 -4.98
C TYR A 77 -19.64 -3.85 -5.00
N ASN A 78 -19.83 -2.53 -4.86
CA ASN A 78 -21.18 -1.94 -4.83
C ASN A 78 -21.92 -2.20 -6.16
N LYS A 79 -21.22 -2.08 -7.29
CA LYS A 79 -21.79 -2.35 -8.62
C LYS A 79 -22.17 -3.81 -8.79
N ALA A 80 -21.31 -4.74 -8.37
CA ALA A 80 -21.57 -6.18 -8.45
C ALA A 80 -22.70 -6.63 -7.52
N ALA A 81 -22.73 -6.09 -6.29
CA ALA A 81 -23.76 -6.38 -5.31
C ALA A 81 -25.09 -5.62 -5.56
N LYS A 82 -25.12 -4.72 -6.55
CA LYS A 82 -26.28 -3.85 -6.88
C LYS A 82 -26.77 -3.04 -5.66
N VAL A 83 -25.83 -2.53 -4.84
CA VAL A 83 -26.08 -1.75 -3.61
C VAL A 83 -25.59 -0.30 -3.68
#